data_AF-A0A2V3A504-F1
#
_entry.id   AF-A0A2V3A504-F1
#
_cell.length_a   1.000
_cell.length_b   1.000
_cell.length_c   1.000
_cell.angle_alpha   90.00
_cell.angle_beta   90.00
_cell.angle_gamma   90.00
#
_symmetry.space_group_name_H-M   'P 1'
#
loop_
_entity.id
_entity.type
_entity.pdbx_description
1 polymer ?
#
loop_
_entity_poly.entity_id
_entity_poly.type
_entity_poly.pdbx_seq_one_letter_code
_entity_poly.pdbx_strand_id
1 'polypeptide(L)'
;MNEHLIIPENIKEILNNVENISLSLAELLLQEHPKLPQFQRSIRVLDIDAKSEQQFISFRYKQILKDKETGEEINISLPSPEWVIYKDTWSYLRDGDNHLIELAVAEPEGNMNTDLVKVPSYQYMLWLLKNNKAGFTELLASYLDEFVEKHKENLDALS
;
A
#
# COMPACT_ATOMS: atom_id res chain seq x y z
N MET A 1 30.84 -16.05 -1.01
CA MET A 1 30.82 -14.88 -0.09
C MET A 1 30.78 -15.42 1.34
N ASN A 2 31.55 -14.86 2.30
CA ASN A 2 31.74 -15.37 3.68
C ASN A 2 32.49 -16.71 3.87
N GLU A 3 33.16 -17.23 2.84
CA GLU A 3 33.85 -18.55 2.87
C GLU A 3 34.99 -18.66 3.90
N HIS A 4 35.50 -17.52 4.39
CA HIS A 4 36.57 -17.48 5.40
C HIS A 4 36.06 -17.43 6.85
N LEU A 5 34.74 -17.36 7.07
CA LEU A 5 34.14 -17.20 8.39
C LEU A 5 33.59 -18.53 8.89
N ILE A 6 33.84 -18.84 10.17
CA ILE A 6 33.12 -19.91 10.87
C ILE A 6 31.79 -19.31 11.32
N ILE A 7 30.72 -19.60 10.59
CA ILE A 7 29.38 -19.04 10.84
C ILE A 7 28.61 -19.93 11.82
N PRO A 8 28.22 -19.43 13.01
CA PRO A 8 27.37 -20.15 13.95
C PRO A 8 25.99 -20.47 13.37
N GLU A 9 25.34 -21.53 13.84
CA GLU A 9 24.07 -22.01 13.26
C GLU A 9 22.95 -20.97 13.30
N ASN A 10 22.83 -20.22 14.40
CA ASN A 10 21.87 -19.12 14.53
C ASN A 10 22.08 -18.00 13.50
N ILE A 11 23.32 -17.81 13.01
CA ILE A 11 23.61 -16.84 11.96
C ILE A 11 23.33 -17.42 10.57
N LYS A 12 23.57 -18.72 10.35
CA LYS A 12 23.18 -19.37 9.09
C LYS A 12 21.68 -19.31 8.85
N GLU A 13 20.88 -19.49 9.91
CA GLU A 13 19.43 -19.33 9.83
C GLU A 13 19.05 -17.91 9.39
N ILE A 14 19.68 -16.89 9.96
CA ILE A 14 19.45 -15.48 9.55
C ILE A 14 19.84 -15.28 8.08
N LEU A 15 21.00 -15.78 7.65
CA LEU A 15 21.44 -15.66 6.26
C LEU A 15 20.48 -16.36 5.29
N ASN A 16 20.05 -17.58 5.62
CA ASN A 16 19.03 -18.28 4.85
C ASN A 16 17.74 -17.47 4.78
N ASN A 17 17.30 -16.86 5.88
CA ASN A 17 16.10 -16.00 5.88
C ASN A 17 16.27 -14.77 4.99
N VAL A 18 17.46 -14.15 4.97
CA VAL A 18 17.77 -13.01 4.09
C VAL A 18 17.78 -13.43 2.62
N GLU A 19 18.37 -14.57 2.29
CA GLU A 19 18.47 -15.08 0.92
C GLU A 19 17.12 -15.54 0.35
N ASN A 20 16.20 -15.98 1.22
CA ASN A 20 14.88 -16.50 0.83
C ASN A 20 13.73 -15.51 1.07
N ILE A 21 14.01 -14.24 1.40
CA ILE A 21 12.97 -13.24 1.55
C ILE A 21 12.29 -12.93 0.21
N SER A 22 10.99 -12.65 0.23
CA SER A 22 10.28 -12.18 -0.97
C SER A 22 10.90 -10.88 -1.48
N LEU A 23 11.09 -10.79 -2.79
CA LEU A 23 11.62 -9.59 -3.45
C LEU A 23 10.57 -8.46 -3.56
N SER A 24 9.29 -8.73 -3.29
CA SER A 24 8.25 -7.70 -3.25
C SER A 24 8.40 -6.79 -2.04
N LEU A 25 8.12 -5.50 -2.22
CA LEU A 25 8.17 -4.51 -1.13
C LEU A 25 7.09 -4.73 -0.07
N ALA A 26 5.90 -5.15 -0.50
CA ALA A 26 4.79 -5.46 0.39
C ALA A 26 3.77 -6.37 -0.30
N GLU A 27 3.04 -7.15 0.50
CA GLU A 27 1.81 -7.81 0.07
C GLU A 27 0.69 -7.36 1.01
N LEU A 28 -0.26 -6.59 0.47
CA LEU A 28 -1.31 -5.92 1.22
C LEU A 28 -2.65 -6.57 0.90
N LEU A 29 -3.36 -7.00 1.93
CA LEU A 29 -4.64 -7.69 1.76
C LEU A 29 -5.70 -6.75 1.18
N LEU A 30 -6.52 -7.26 0.27
CA LEU A 30 -7.70 -6.57 -0.23
C LEU A 30 -8.98 -7.24 0.28
N GLN A 31 -10.08 -6.51 0.15
CA GLN A 31 -11.41 -7.13 0.22
C GLN A 31 -11.55 -8.20 -0.87
N GLU A 32 -12.42 -9.18 -0.59
CA GLU A 32 -12.69 -10.29 -1.48
C GLU A 32 -13.13 -9.81 -2.86
N HIS A 33 -12.69 -10.53 -3.90
CA HIS A 33 -13.09 -10.21 -5.26
C HIS A 33 -14.57 -10.55 -5.46
N PRO A 34 -15.42 -9.62 -5.94
CA PRO A 34 -16.87 -9.85 -6.01
C PRO A 34 -17.27 -11.02 -6.93
N LYS A 35 -16.45 -11.32 -7.94
CA LYS A 35 -16.67 -12.44 -8.89
C LYS A 35 -15.83 -13.68 -8.62
N LEU A 36 -14.86 -13.60 -7.70
CA LEU A 36 -13.93 -14.69 -7.40
C LEU A 36 -13.77 -14.85 -5.87
N PRO A 37 -14.87 -15.05 -5.12
CA PRO A 37 -14.87 -15.04 -3.66
C PRO A 37 -14.13 -16.24 -3.04
N GLN A 38 -13.88 -17.30 -3.81
CA GLN A 38 -13.11 -18.47 -3.37
C GLN A 38 -11.61 -18.15 -3.15
N PHE A 39 -11.12 -17.03 -3.70
CA PHE A 39 -9.72 -16.64 -3.57
C PHE A 39 -9.54 -15.54 -2.53
N GLN A 40 -8.45 -15.63 -1.77
CA GLN A 40 -7.92 -14.51 -1.02
C GLN A 40 -7.18 -13.58 -1.98
N ARG A 41 -7.47 -12.28 -1.89
CA ARG A 41 -6.94 -11.28 -2.81
C ARG A 41 -5.99 -10.33 -2.10
N SER A 42 -4.87 -10.01 -2.73
CA SER A 42 -3.93 -9.00 -2.25
C SER A 42 -3.34 -8.17 -3.39
N ILE A 43 -2.82 -6.99 -3.05
CA ILE A 43 -1.91 -6.23 -3.91
C ILE A 43 -0.48 -6.56 -3.49
N ARG A 44 0.32 -7.08 -4.41
CA ARG A 44 1.77 -7.23 -4.23
C ARG A 44 2.48 -6.05 -4.86
N VAL A 45 3.02 -5.17 -4.03
CA VAL A 45 3.83 -4.02 -4.46
C VAL A 45 5.22 -4.52 -4.81
N LEU A 46 5.63 -4.29 -6.05
CA LEU A 46 6.90 -4.73 -6.59
C LEU A 46 7.95 -3.62 -6.47
N ASP A 47 7.56 -2.38 -6.79
CA ASP A 47 8.51 -1.26 -6.86
C ASP A 47 7.82 0.07 -6.55
N ILE A 48 8.64 1.03 -6.12
CA ILE A 48 8.23 2.43 -5.93
C ILE A 48 9.26 3.32 -6.60
N ASP A 49 8.80 4.28 -7.39
CA ASP A 49 9.65 5.28 -8.03
C ASP A 49 9.17 6.68 -7.66
N ALA A 50 9.97 7.38 -6.87
CA ALA A 50 9.70 8.74 -6.43
C ALA A 50 10.48 9.75 -7.29
N LYS A 51 9.76 10.55 -8.09
CA LYS A 51 10.32 11.59 -8.95
C LYS A 51 10.17 12.95 -8.27
N SER A 52 11.22 13.40 -7.59
CA SER A 52 11.17 14.59 -6.73
C SER A 52 11.05 15.91 -7.50
N GLU A 53 11.70 16.03 -8.66
CA GLU A 53 11.58 17.23 -9.49
C GLU A 53 10.16 17.39 -10.06
N GLN A 54 9.55 16.27 -10.48
CA GLN A 54 8.20 16.23 -11.05
C GLN A 54 7.09 16.08 -9.99
N GLN A 55 7.46 15.86 -8.73
CA GLN A 55 6.57 15.72 -7.58
C GLN A 55 5.50 14.63 -7.77
N PHE A 56 5.92 13.43 -8.16
CA PHE A 56 5.03 12.26 -8.14
C PHE A 56 5.74 11.00 -7.63
N ILE A 57 4.94 10.03 -7.18
CA ILE A 57 5.39 8.70 -6.76
C ILE A 57 4.55 7.67 -7.51
N SER A 58 5.21 6.75 -8.23
CA SER A 58 4.53 5.65 -8.92
C SER A 58 4.79 4.33 -8.22
N PHE A 59 3.77 3.47 -8.19
CA PHE A 59 3.82 2.14 -7.60
C PHE A 59 3.64 1.11 -8.71
N ARG A 60 4.63 0.22 -8.86
CA ARG A 60 4.47 -0.98 -9.70
C ARG A 60 3.94 -2.09 -8.83
N TYR A 61 2.83 -2.71 -9.23
CA TYR A 61 2.20 -3.77 -8.46
C TYR A 61 1.52 -4.79 -9.36
N LYS A 62 1.11 -5.90 -8.76
CA LYS A 62 0.16 -6.85 -9.35
C LYS A 62 -0.91 -7.26 -8.34
N GLN A 63 -2.09 -7.59 -8.84
CA GLN A 63 -3.10 -8.27 -8.04
C GLN A 63 -2.73 -9.76 -7.93
N ILE A 64 -2.84 -10.30 -6.72
CA ILE A 64 -2.58 -11.70 -6.41
C ILE A 64 -3.87 -12.35 -5.95
N LEU A 65 -4.13 -13.56 -6.43
CA LEU A 65 -5.17 -14.43 -5.94
C LEU A 65 -4.51 -15.69 -5.36
N LYS A 66 -4.87 -16.04 -4.14
CA LYS A 66 -4.48 -17.31 -3.50
C LYS A 66 -5.73 -18.12 -3.21
N ASP A 67 -5.70 -19.41 -3.53
CA ASP A 67 -6.74 -20.34 -3.11
C ASP A 67 -6.85 -20.35 -1.59
N LYS A 68 -8.06 -20.18 -1.05
CA LYS A 68 -8.29 -20.13 0.40
C LYS A 68 -8.07 -21.49 1.07
N GLU A 69 -8.24 -22.59 0.35
CA GLU A 69 -8.08 -23.94 0.87
C GLU A 69 -6.62 -24.41 0.76
N THR A 70 -5.99 -24.20 -0.40
CA THR A 70 -4.63 -24.73 -0.66
C THR A 70 -3.52 -23.70 -0.41
N GLY A 71 -3.83 -22.41 -0.42
CA GLY A 71 -2.85 -21.32 -0.33
C GLY A 71 -2.06 -21.08 -1.63
N GLU A 72 -2.36 -21.82 -2.70
CA GLU A 72 -1.62 -21.70 -3.96
C GLU A 72 -1.95 -20.39 -4.69
N GLU A 73 -0.92 -19.70 -5.19
CA GLU A 73 -1.08 -18.50 -6.02
C GLU A 73 -1.60 -18.89 -7.40
N ILE A 74 -2.76 -18.36 -7.76
CA ILE A 74 -3.40 -18.59 -9.05
C ILE A 74 -3.02 -17.46 -9.99
N ASN A 75 -2.46 -17.81 -11.14
CA ASN A 75 -2.05 -16.84 -12.15
C ASN A 75 -3.21 -16.50 -13.09
N ILE A 76 -4.12 -15.65 -12.61
CA ILE A 76 -5.14 -15.00 -13.45
C ILE A 76 -4.66 -13.58 -13.74
N SER A 77 -4.68 -13.19 -15.00
CA SER A 77 -4.34 -11.82 -15.41
C SER A 77 -5.45 -10.87 -14.97
N LEU A 78 -5.33 -10.27 -13.79
CA LEU A 78 -6.24 -9.23 -13.34
C LEU A 78 -5.78 -7.84 -13.79
N PRO A 79 -6.70 -6.89 -14.04
CA PRO A 79 -6.34 -5.51 -14.38
C PRO A 79 -5.44 -4.89 -13.31
N SER A 80 -4.46 -4.09 -13.73
CA SER A 80 -3.58 -3.35 -12.81
C SER A 80 -3.63 -1.87 -13.19
N PRO A 81 -4.70 -1.14 -12.81
CA PRO A 81 -4.81 0.29 -13.08
C PRO A 81 -3.61 1.06 -12.50
N GLU A 82 -3.28 2.20 -13.11
CA GLU A 82 -2.14 3.02 -12.69
C GLU A 82 -2.29 3.46 -11.23
N TRP A 83 -1.30 3.15 -10.40
CA TRP A 83 -1.21 3.66 -9.03
C TRP A 83 -0.10 4.70 -8.96
N VAL A 84 -0.49 5.98 -9.06
CA VAL A 84 0.42 7.13 -8.98
C VAL A 84 -0.15 8.18 -8.03
N ILE A 85 0.70 8.72 -7.17
CA ILE A 85 0.41 9.88 -6.34
C ILE A 85 1.04 11.09 -7.02
N TYR A 86 0.21 11.91 -7.67
CA TYR A 86 0.65 13.15 -8.31
C TYR A 86 0.69 14.30 -7.31
N LYS A 87 1.40 15.38 -7.66
CA LYS A 87 1.46 16.65 -6.92
C LYS A 87 0.08 17.17 -6.50
N ASP A 88 -0.88 17.08 -7.41
CA ASP A 88 -2.22 17.64 -7.24
C ASP A 88 -3.19 16.63 -6.61
N THR A 89 -2.71 15.42 -6.30
CA THR A 89 -3.48 14.45 -5.53
C THR A 89 -3.52 14.88 -4.07
N TRP A 90 -4.70 14.83 -3.47
CA TRP A 90 -4.90 15.08 -2.04
C TRP A 90 -5.27 13.80 -1.30
N SER A 91 -4.98 13.78 -0.01
CA SER A 91 -5.28 12.71 0.97
C SER A 91 -5.80 13.37 2.24
N TYR A 92 -6.28 12.57 3.19
CA TYR A 92 -6.75 13.06 4.49
C TYR A 92 -5.64 12.96 5.55
N LEU A 93 -5.53 13.99 6.37
CA LEU A 93 -4.61 14.04 7.50
C LEU A 93 -5.02 12.99 8.54
N ARG A 94 -4.03 12.32 9.11
CA ARG A 94 -4.21 11.28 10.13
C ARG A 94 -3.54 11.69 11.44
N ASP A 95 -4.10 11.25 12.55
CA ASP A 95 -3.51 11.42 13.87
C ASP A 95 -2.39 10.39 14.13
N GLY A 96 -1.87 10.37 15.37
CA GLY A 96 -0.78 9.45 15.76
C GLY A 96 -1.19 7.97 15.79
N ASP A 97 -2.48 7.68 15.81
CA ASP A 97 -3.06 6.33 15.82
C ASP A 97 -3.60 5.95 14.43
N ASN A 98 -3.25 6.73 13.40
CA ASN A 98 -3.65 6.53 12.01
C ASN A 98 -5.17 6.74 11.74
N HIS A 99 -5.89 7.41 12.64
CA HIS A 99 -7.29 7.80 12.41
C HIS A 99 -7.37 9.11 11.63
N LEU A 100 -8.39 9.26 10.78
CA LEU A 100 -8.62 10.50 10.04
C LEU A 100 -8.98 11.64 11.00
N ILE A 101 -8.40 12.82 10.77
CA ILE A 101 -8.70 14.01 11.57
C ILE A 101 -9.90 14.74 10.96
N GLU A 102 -10.97 14.85 11.74
CA GLU A 102 -12.13 15.70 11.48
C GLU A 102 -12.08 16.97 12.32
N LEU A 103 -12.40 18.11 11.71
CA LEU A 103 -12.47 19.42 12.38
C LEU A 103 -13.83 20.07 12.12
N ALA A 104 -14.23 20.98 13.00
CA ALA A 104 -15.44 21.77 12.81
C ALA A 104 -15.33 22.68 11.57
N VAL A 105 -16.38 22.74 10.77
CA VAL A 105 -16.44 23.67 9.63
C VAL A 105 -16.74 25.08 10.11
N ALA A 106 -16.11 26.08 9.48
CA ALA A 106 -16.26 27.49 9.87
C ALA A 106 -17.70 28.01 9.66
N GLU A 107 -18.36 27.49 8.63
CA GLU A 107 -19.72 27.85 8.25
C GLU A 107 -20.52 26.55 8.06
N PRO A 108 -21.18 26.03 9.11
CA PRO A 108 -21.94 24.80 9.01
C PRO A 108 -23.19 24.98 8.14
N GLU A 109 -23.32 24.15 7.11
CA GLU A 109 -24.51 24.08 6.27
C GLU A 109 -25.35 22.85 6.63
N GLY A 110 -26.58 23.09 7.09
CA GLY A 110 -27.51 22.03 7.48
C GLY A 110 -27.00 21.22 8.67
N ASN A 111 -26.78 19.91 8.46
CA ASN A 111 -26.27 18.99 9.49
C ASN A 111 -24.75 18.71 9.38
N MET A 112 -24.05 19.29 8.41
CA MET A 112 -22.60 19.12 8.27
C MET A 112 -21.87 20.11 9.17
N ASN A 113 -21.50 19.64 10.36
CA ASN A 113 -20.77 20.45 11.35
C ASN A 113 -19.27 20.16 11.39
N THR A 114 -18.82 19.08 10.73
CA THR A 114 -17.42 18.67 10.66
C THR A 114 -17.04 18.27 9.23
N ASP A 115 -15.75 18.39 8.91
CA ASP A 115 -15.16 17.90 7.66
C ASP A 115 -13.73 17.37 7.91
N LEU A 116 -13.26 16.53 7.01
CA LEU A 116 -11.95 15.90 7.05
C LEU A 116 -10.86 16.86 6.55
N VAL A 117 -9.71 16.85 7.22
CA VAL A 117 -8.59 17.74 6.86
C VAL A 117 -7.85 17.21 5.62
N LYS A 118 -7.96 17.92 4.49
CA LYS A 118 -7.24 17.59 3.25
C LYS A 118 -5.81 18.11 3.26
N VAL A 119 -4.89 17.28 2.77
CA VAL A 119 -3.47 17.62 2.61
C VAL A 119 -2.95 17.15 1.25
N PRO A 120 -1.94 17.84 0.66
CA PRO A 120 -1.30 17.37 -0.57
C PRO A 120 -0.61 16.03 -0.36
N SER A 121 -1.02 14.99 -1.09
CA SER A 121 -0.61 13.60 -0.85
C SER A 121 0.90 13.40 -1.00
N TYR A 122 1.51 14.02 -2.02
CA TYR A 122 2.94 13.89 -2.28
C TYR A 122 3.77 14.45 -1.11
N GLN A 123 3.52 15.69 -0.70
CA GLN A 123 4.20 16.31 0.44
C GLN A 123 3.89 15.57 1.75
N TYR A 124 2.65 15.12 1.93
CA TYR A 124 2.25 14.43 3.14
C TYR A 124 2.97 13.09 3.31
N MET A 125 3.08 12.30 2.24
CA MET A 125 3.84 11.03 2.26
C MET A 125 5.30 11.27 2.65
N LEU A 126 5.93 12.30 2.08
CA LEU A 126 7.30 12.67 2.42
C LEU A 126 7.43 13.13 3.88
N TRP A 127 6.44 13.88 4.39
CA TRP A 127 6.42 14.32 5.78
C TRP A 127 6.31 13.13 6.74
N LEU A 128 5.45 12.15 6.45
CA LEU A 128 5.30 10.94 7.25
C LEU A 128 6.61 10.13 7.31
N LEU A 129 7.25 9.93 6.15
CA LEU A 129 8.52 9.21 6.04
C LEU A 129 9.67 9.93 6.78
N LYS A 130 9.83 11.24 6.55
CA LYS A 130 10.96 12.01 7.12
C LYS A 130 10.87 12.21 8.63
N ASN A 131 9.66 12.16 9.19
CA ASN A 131 9.43 12.37 10.61
C ASN A 131 9.13 11.05 11.36
N ASN A 132 9.39 9.89 10.73
CA ASN A 132 9.13 8.55 11.28
C ASN A 132 7.73 8.43 11.89
N LYS A 133 6.72 8.96 11.21
CA LYS A 133 5.33 8.97 11.68
C LYS A 133 4.57 7.69 11.31
N ALA A 134 5.08 6.92 10.35
CA ALA A 134 4.55 5.63 9.95
C ALA A 134 5.69 4.72 9.47
N GLY A 135 5.57 3.42 9.73
CA GLY A 135 6.39 2.41 9.07
C GLY A 135 6.11 2.41 7.56
N PHE A 136 7.10 2.00 6.76
CA PHE A 136 6.96 2.03 5.30
C PHE A 136 5.77 1.19 4.79
N THR A 137 5.54 -0.01 5.35
CA THR A 137 4.41 -0.87 4.96
C THR A 137 3.06 -0.32 5.44
N GLU A 138 3.01 0.31 6.62
CA GLU A 138 1.82 0.98 7.15
C GLU A 138 1.43 2.17 6.26
N LEU A 139 2.42 2.94 5.82
CA LEU A 139 2.24 4.01 4.85
C LEU A 139 1.62 3.47 3.57
N LEU A 140 2.19 2.40 2.97
CA LEU A 140 1.62 1.79 1.77
C LEU A 140 0.17 1.34 1.96
N ALA A 141 -0.15 0.72 3.09
CA ALA A 141 -1.51 0.30 3.42
C ALA A 141 -2.46 1.51 3.48
N SER A 142 -2.07 2.61 4.12
CA SER A 142 -2.92 3.80 4.25
C SER A 142 -3.27 4.46 2.91
N TYR A 143 -2.34 4.47 1.96
CA TYR A 143 -2.58 4.99 0.61
C TYR A 143 -3.24 3.95 -0.31
N LEU A 144 -3.15 2.66 0.03
CA LEU A 144 -3.82 1.60 -0.71
C LEU A 144 -5.35 1.73 -0.60
N ASP A 145 -5.87 2.04 0.59
CA ASP A 145 -7.32 2.16 0.79
C ASP A 145 -7.94 3.22 -0.14
N GLU A 146 -7.33 4.41 -0.18
CA GLU A 146 -7.75 5.50 -1.08
C GLU A 146 -7.63 5.11 -2.56
N PHE A 147 -6.59 4.35 -2.91
CA PHE A 147 -6.39 3.86 -4.27
C PHE A 147 -7.46 2.83 -4.67
N VAL A 148 -7.73 1.85 -3.79
CA VAL A 148 -8.72 0.80 -4.02
C VAL A 148 -10.11 1.39 -4.16
N GLU A 149 -10.47 2.37 -3.34
CA GLU A 149 -11.76 3.05 -3.44
C GLU A 149 -11.93 3.74 -4.80
N LYS A 150 -10.92 4.50 -5.25
CA LYS A 150 -10.95 5.22 -6.53
C LYS A 150 -10.93 4.31 -7.75
N HIS A 151 -10.29 3.14 -7.66
CA HIS A 151 -10.11 2.22 -8.79
C HIS A 151 -10.91 0.93 -8.65
N LYS A 152 -11.88 0.87 -7.74
CA LYS A 152 -12.64 -0.34 -7.39
C LYS A 152 -13.18 -1.09 -8.61
N GLU A 153 -13.86 -0.38 -9.50
CA GLU A 153 -14.45 -0.98 -10.71
C GLU A 153 -13.41 -1.63 -11.62
N ASN A 154 -12.26 -0.97 -11.81
CA ASN A 154 -11.17 -1.50 -12.63
C ASN A 154 -10.50 -2.70 -11.95
N LEU A 155 -10.28 -2.60 -10.64
CA LEU A 155 -9.68 -3.65 -9.85
C LEU A 155 -10.57 -4.91 -9.84
N ASP A 156 -11.89 -4.76 -9.78
CA ASP A 156 -12.89 -5.83 -9.73
C ASP A 156 -13.30 -6.37 -11.13
N ALA A 157 -12.75 -5.79 -12.20
CA ALA A 157 -12.97 -6.27 -13.56
C ALA A 157 -12.18 -7.56 -13.82
N LEU A 158 -12.75 -8.41 -14.68
CA LEU A 158 -12.05 -9.57 -15.24
C LEU A 158 -11.58 -9.15 -16.64
N SER A 159 -10.30 -9.42 -16.93
CA SER A 159 -9.67 -9.14 -18.23
C SER A 159 -10.37 -9.84 -19.39
#